data_AF-A0A3D2X9Y9-F1
#
_entry.id   AF-A0A3D2X9Y9-F1
#
_cell.length_a   1.000
_cell.length_b   1.000
_cell.length_c   1.000
_cell.angle_alpha   90.00
_cell.angle_beta   90.00
_cell.angle_gamma   90.00
#
_symmetry.space_group_name_H-M   'P 1'
#
loop_
_entity.id
_entity.type
_entity.pdbx_description
1 polymer ?
#
loop_
_entity_poly.entity_id
_entity_poly.type
_entity_poly.pdbx_seq_one_letter_code
_entity_poly.pdbx_strand_id
1 'polypeptide(L)'
;MLKEKLMLLVASLCAGVFVMILHELPKAILYRRLKHRYGKDEDKKFENRINPVHFVDPIGLIFCVIYGIGFSKPYYYRMKEKKWNQWLGITGLLSLLLQFIIVVAILKFGFHMNSSLTLYGEFSISYEFLMYFLSSYAIISIGMLITNLFPLISSDMSLLVAANQPIKFVTLLRNDYVIKMAWMFLLLIGTMTSMCNAVFDIFMR
;
A
#
# COMPACT_ATOMS: atom_id res chain seq x y z
N MET A 1 2.81 25.13 -15.33
CA MET A 1 3.10 25.07 -13.87
C MET A 1 1.87 24.84 -12.96
N LEU A 2 0.87 25.74 -12.85
CA LEU A 2 -0.29 25.50 -11.94
C LEU A 2 -1.14 24.30 -12.39
N LYS A 3 -1.43 24.21 -13.70
CA LYS A 3 -2.13 23.09 -14.34
C LYS A 3 -1.45 21.74 -14.03
N GLU A 4 -0.14 21.63 -14.28
CA GLU A 4 0.63 20.41 -13.99
C GLU A 4 0.60 20.01 -12.52
N LYS A 5 0.80 20.97 -11.61
CA LYS A 5 0.73 20.70 -10.17
C LYS A 5 -0.65 20.19 -9.74
N LEU A 6 -1.72 20.78 -10.29
CA LEU A 6 -3.09 20.33 -10.03
C LEU A 6 -3.34 18.93 -10.61
N MET A 7 -2.90 18.66 -11.83
CA MET A 7 -3.02 17.34 -12.46
C MET A 7 -2.27 16.27 -11.67
N LEU A 8 -1.03 16.55 -11.25
CA LEU A 8 -0.24 15.65 -10.42
C LEU A 8 -0.93 15.39 -9.07
N LEU A 9 -1.48 16.42 -8.43
CA LEU A 9 -2.22 16.28 -7.18
C LEU A 9 -3.43 15.36 -7.36
N VAL A 10 -4.27 15.60 -8.37
CA VAL A 10 -5.45 14.78 -8.62
C VAL A 10 -5.04 13.35 -8.99
N ALA A 11 -4.02 13.19 -9.84
CA ALA A 11 -3.51 11.90 -10.26
C ALA A 11 -2.95 11.08 -9.07
N SER A 12 -2.21 11.71 -8.16
CA SER A 12 -1.68 11.07 -6.96
C SER A 12 -2.77 10.68 -5.95
N LEU A 13 -3.80 11.51 -5.77
CA LEU A 13 -4.98 11.15 -4.97
C LEU A 13 -5.70 9.94 -5.56
N CYS A 14 -5.98 9.96 -6.87
CA CYS A 14 -6.59 8.83 -7.56
C CYS A 14 -5.71 7.57 -7.40
N ALA A 15 -4.42 7.66 -7.68
CA ALA A 15 -3.48 6.55 -7.55
C ALA A 15 -3.48 5.98 -6.13
N GLY A 16 -3.42 6.84 -5.10
CA GLY A 16 -3.48 6.43 -3.70
C GLY A 16 -4.75 5.64 -3.36
N VAL A 17 -5.91 6.10 -3.83
CA VAL A 17 -7.19 5.38 -3.64
C VAL A 17 -7.13 3.99 -4.26
N PHE A 18 -6.67 3.87 -5.50
CA PHE A 18 -6.58 2.58 -6.19
C PHE A 18 -5.59 1.64 -5.51
N VAL A 19 -4.40 2.10 -5.14
CA VAL A 19 -3.39 1.27 -4.47
C VAL A 19 -3.92 0.74 -3.14
N MET A 20 -4.55 1.59 -2.32
CA MET A 20 -5.13 1.17 -1.04
C MET A 20 -6.22 0.12 -1.20
N ILE A 21 -7.13 0.31 -2.15
CA ILE A 21 -8.22 -0.63 -2.42
C ILE A 21 -7.64 -1.97 -2.90
N LEU A 22 -6.74 -1.95 -3.89
CA LEU A 22 -6.18 -3.16 -4.48
C LEU A 22 -5.23 -3.89 -3.53
N HIS A 23 -4.66 -3.21 -2.54
CA HIS A 23 -3.92 -3.82 -1.46
C HIS A 23 -4.81 -4.57 -0.45
N GLU A 24 -5.91 -3.94 -0.01
CA GLU A 24 -6.74 -4.47 1.07
C GLU A 24 -7.81 -5.45 0.60
N LEU A 25 -8.31 -5.30 -0.63
CA LEU A 25 -9.36 -6.13 -1.20
C LEU A 25 -8.98 -7.62 -1.31
N PRO A 26 -7.78 -8.01 -1.79
CA PRO A 26 -7.34 -9.40 -1.80
C PRO A 26 -7.31 -10.03 -0.39
N LYS A 27 -6.84 -9.26 0.60
CA LYS A 27 -6.82 -9.70 2.01
C LYS A 27 -8.23 -9.90 2.55
N ALA A 28 -9.15 -8.96 2.30
CA ALA A 28 -10.54 -9.06 2.72
C ALA A 28 -11.26 -10.26 2.07
N ILE A 29 -11.04 -10.52 0.78
CA ILE A 29 -11.58 -11.69 0.08
C ILE A 29 -11.02 -12.98 0.67
N LEU A 30 -9.71 -13.06 0.89
CA LEU A 30 -9.07 -14.22 1.47
C LEU A 30 -9.60 -14.50 2.89
N TYR A 31 -9.70 -13.47 3.72
CA TYR A 31 -10.25 -13.59 5.06
C TYR A 31 -11.70 -14.11 5.04
N ARG A 32 -12.56 -13.58 4.15
CA ARG A 32 -13.94 -14.07 3.99
C ARG A 32 -13.98 -15.53 3.57
N ARG A 33 -13.11 -15.95 2.63
CA ARG A 33 -13.01 -17.35 2.19
C ARG A 33 -12.57 -18.28 3.32
N LEU A 34 -11.56 -17.88 4.09
CA LEU A 34 -11.08 -18.64 5.25
C LEU A 34 -12.17 -18.77 6.31
N LYS A 35 -12.87 -17.68 6.62
CA LYS A 35 -13.98 -17.65 7.57
C LYS A 35 -15.15 -18.52 7.14
N HIS A 36 -15.50 -18.51 5.84
CA HIS A 36 -16.57 -19.36 5.32
C HIS A 36 -16.20 -20.85 5.36
N ARG A 37 -14.95 -21.22 5.06
CA ARG A 37 -14.49 -22.61 5.00
C ARG A 37 -14.18 -23.22 6.37
N TYR A 38 -13.59 -22.44 7.29
CA TYR A 38 -13.06 -22.92 8.57
C TYR A 38 -13.66 -22.23 9.80
N GLY A 39 -14.45 -21.17 9.63
CA GLY A 39 -15.09 -20.46 10.73
C GLY A 39 -16.31 -21.19 11.28
N LYS A 40 -16.60 -20.95 12.57
CA LYS A 40 -17.80 -21.48 13.24
C LYS A 40 -19.07 -20.86 12.65
N ASP A 41 -20.21 -21.55 12.74
CA ASP A 41 -21.47 -21.07 12.17
C ASP A 41 -21.95 -19.73 12.78
N GLU A 42 -21.60 -19.47 14.04
CA GLU A 42 -21.84 -18.17 14.69
C GLU A 42 -21.03 -17.03 14.06
N ASP A 43 -19.80 -17.33 13.63
CA ASP A 43 -18.94 -16.35 12.96
C ASP A 43 -19.48 -16.04 11.55
N LYS A 44 -20.12 -17.00 10.87
CA LYS A 44 -20.69 -16.81 9.51
C LYS A 44 -21.84 -15.81 9.46
N LYS A 45 -22.57 -15.59 10.56
CA LYS A 45 -23.70 -14.64 10.64
C LYS A 45 -23.27 -13.17 10.58
N PHE A 46 -22.04 -12.84 10.98
CA PHE A 46 -21.47 -11.50 10.81
C PHE A 46 -20.87 -11.37 9.41
N GLU A 47 -21.74 -11.13 8.42
CA GLU A 47 -21.33 -10.90 7.04
C GLU A 47 -21.49 -9.42 6.67
N ASN A 48 -20.50 -8.61 7.06
CA ASN A 48 -20.38 -7.27 6.50
C ASN A 48 -20.04 -7.41 5.01
N ARG A 49 -20.82 -6.76 4.13
CA ARG A 49 -20.44 -6.61 2.72
C ARG A 49 -19.08 -5.92 2.65
N ILE A 50 -18.17 -6.48 1.85
CA ILE A 50 -16.88 -5.85 1.57
C ILE A 50 -17.17 -4.57 0.80
N ASN A 51 -16.95 -3.43 1.44
CA ASN A 51 -17.08 -2.12 0.81
C ASN A 51 -15.66 -1.56 0.55
N PRO A 52 -15.21 -1.48 -0.72
CA PRO A 52 -13.88 -0.98 -1.07
C PRO A 52 -13.58 0.42 -0.53
N VAL A 53 -14.59 1.27 -0.41
CA VAL A 53 -14.45 2.65 0.08
C VAL A 53 -13.92 2.69 1.52
N HIS A 54 -14.19 1.64 2.32
CA HIS A 54 -13.73 1.58 3.70
C HIS A 54 -12.21 1.37 3.84
N PHE A 55 -11.55 0.88 2.79
CA PHE A 55 -10.10 0.64 2.79
C PHE A 55 -9.30 1.93 2.63
N VAL A 56 -9.92 2.97 2.11
CA VAL A 56 -9.28 4.25 1.86
C VAL A 56 -9.15 5.00 3.19
N ASP A 57 -7.91 5.27 3.59
CA ASP A 57 -7.60 6.09 4.76
C ASP A 57 -7.34 7.54 4.32
N PRO A 58 -8.12 8.54 4.79
CA PRO A 58 -7.89 9.93 4.44
C PRO A 58 -6.52 10.47 4.87
N ILE A 59 -6.00 10.04 6.02
CA ILE A 59 -4.67 10.44 6.49
C ILE A 59 -3.62 9.76 5.62
N GLY A 60 -3.80 8.47 5.34
CA GLY A 60 -2.94 7.75 4.41
C GLY A 60 -2.85 8.43 3.03
N LEU A 61 -3.96 8.95 2.52
CA LEU A 61 -4.00 9.67 1.24
C LEU A 61 -3.19 10.97 1.28
N ILE A 62 -3.25 11.72 2.39
CA ILE A 62 -2.43 12.91 2.57
C ILE A 62 -0.95 12.55 2.50
N PHE A 63 -0.55 11.45 3.13
CA PHE A 63 0.83 10.97 3.05
C PHE A 63 1.22 10.55 1.63
N CYS A 64 0.31 9.92 0.87
CA CYS A 64 0.56 9.56 -0.52
C CYS A 64 0.92 10.79 -1.37
N VAL A 65 0.21 11.90 -1.19
CA VAL A 65 0.41 13.13 -1.96
C VAL A 65 1.71 13.84 -1.55
N ILE A 66 2.00 13.91 -0.24
CA ILE A 66 3.14 14.69 0.28
C ILE A 66 4.46 13.92 0.14
N TYR A 67 4.46 12.63 0.48
CA TYR A 67 5.67 11.82 0.63
C TYR A 67 5.81 10.68 -0.39
N GLY A 68 4.78 10.43 -1.21
CA GLY A 68 4.73 9.27 -2.09
C GLY A 68 4.59 7.94 -1.34
N ILE A 69 4.22 8.00 -0.06
CA ILE A 69 4.13 6.85 0.85
C ILE A 69 2.77 6.90 1.51
N GLY A 70 2.08 5.76 1.63
CA GLY A 70 0.75 5.72 2.24
C GLY A 70 0.55 4.52 3.15
N PHE A 71 -0.66 4.43 3.67
CA PHE A 71 -1.18 3.26 4.37
C PHE A 71 -2.69 3.18 4.16
N SER A 72 -3.23 1.97 4.07
CA SER A 72 -4.67 1.74 3.99
C SER A 72 -5.26 1.55 5.38
N LYS A 73 -6.58 1.73 5.48
CA LYS A 73 -7.31 1.34 6.67
C LYS A 73 -7.50 -0.18 6.66
N PRO A 74 -7.00 -0.91 7.67
CA PRO A 74 -7.11 -2.36 7.69
C PRO A 74 -8.58 -2.77 7.87
N TYR A 75 -8.98 -3.83 7.17
CA TYR A 75 -10.27 -4.45 7.42
C TYR A 75 -10.33 -5.03 8.84
N TYR A 76 -11.53 -5.15 9.43
CA TYR A 76 -11.71 -5.69 10.78
C TYR A 76 -11.44 -7.19 10.82
N TYR A 77 -10.16 -7.55 10.90
CA TYR A 77 -9.74 -8.93 10.99
C TYR A 77 -9.80 -9.41 12.44
N ARG A 78 -10.79 -10.24 12.76
CA ARG A 78 -10.79 -11.03 14.00
C ARG A 78 -10.04 -12.32 13.75
N MET A 79 -8.72 -12.30 13.92
CA MET A 79 -7.89 -13.47 13.66
C MET A 79 -7.44 -14.10 14.98
N LYS A 80 -7.83 -15.36 15.20
CA LYS A 80 -7.35 -16.16 16.34
C LYS A 80 -6.26 -17.16 15.94
N GLU A 81 -6.17 -17.49 14.65
CA GLU A 81 -5.29 -18.53 14.14
C GLU A 81 -4.02 -17.96 13.52
N LYS A 82 -2.86 -18.47 13.96
CA LYS A 82 -1.53 -18.07 13.45
C LYS A 82 -1.42 -18.20 11.93
N LYS A 83 -1.95 -19.28 11.36
CA LYS A 83 -1.90 -19.52 9.91
C LYS A 83 -2.62 -18.40 9.16
N TRP A 84 -3.81 -17.97 9.60
CA TRP A 84 -4.58 -16.95 8.89
C TRP A 84 -3.83 -15.61 8.88
N ASN A 85 -3.19 -15.24 9.99
CA ASN A 85 -2.33 -14.06 10.07
C ASN A 85 -1.21 -14.14 9.02
N GLN A 86 -0.57 -15.30 8.90
CA GLN A 86 0.51 -15.51 7.93
C GLN A 86 0.01 -15.34 6.49
N TRP A 87 -1.08 -16.02 6.12
CA TRP A 87 -1.65 -15.95 4.77
C TRP A 87 -2.06 -14.52 4.40
N LEU A 88 -2.66 -13.78 5.34
CA LEU A 88 -3.09 -12.40 5.12
C LEU A 88 -1.90 -11.45 4.97
N GLY A 89 -0.89 -11.55 5.84
CA GLY A 89 0.33 -10.74 5.72
C GLY A 89 1.06 -10.99 4.40
N ILE A 90 1.24 -12.27 4.00
CA ILE A 90 1.84 -12.61 2.71
C ILE A 90 1.02 -12.06 1.55
N THR A 91 -0.32 -12.18 1.60
CA THR A 91 -1.20 -11.70 0.53
C THR A 91 -1.14 -10.19 0.36
N GLY A 92 -1.09 -9.42 1.46
CA GLY A 92 -1.00 -7.97 1.38
C GLY A 92 0.33 -7.49 0.79
N LEU A 93 1.45 -8.09 1.21
CA LEU A 93 2.78 -7.79 0.67
C LEU A 93 2.88 -8.18 -0.81
N LEU A 94 2.42 -9.38 -1.18
CA LEU A 94 2.40 -9.83 -2.58
C LEU A 94 1.50 -8.94 -3.45
N SER A 95 0.35 -8.49 -2.94
CA SER A 95 -0.52 -7.58 -3.68
C SER A 95 0.20 -6.28 -4.04
N LEU A 96 0.89 -5.65 -3.08
CA LEU A 96 1.64 -4.41 -3.34
C LEU A 96 2.81 -4.64 -4.28
N LEU A 97 3.53 -5.74 -4.12
CA LEU A 97 4.64 -6.08 -5.01
C LEU A 97 4.17 -6.29 -6.46
N LEU A 98 3.07 -7.01 -6.66
CA LEU A 98 2.50 -7.23 -7.99
C LEU A 98 2.00 -5.93 -8.62
N GLN A 99 1.31 -5.10 -7.84
CA GLN A 99 0.88 -3.77 -8.26
C GLN A 99 2.06 -2.91 -8.76
N PHE A 100 3.15 -2.87 -8.00
CA PHE A 100 4.37 -2.15 -8.39
C PHE A 100 4.97 -2.69 -9.68
N ILE A 101 5.21 -4.01 -9.75
CA ILE A 101 5.85 -4.64 -10.91
C ILE A 101 5.03 -4.43 -12.18
N ILE A 102 3.70 -4.57 -12.11
CA ILE A 102 2.81 -4.39 -13.26
C ILE A 102 2.89 -2.96 -13.77
N VAL A 103 2.78 -1.95 -12.88
CA VAL A 103 2.79 -0.55 -13.32
C VAL A 103 4.15 -0.12 -13.83
N VAL A 104 5.24 -0.55 -13.20
CA VAL A 104 6.60 -0.34 -13.71
C VAL A 104 6.77 -0.99 -15.09
N ALA A 105 6.29 -2.21 -15.29
CA ALA A 105 6.36 -2.89 -16.58
C ALA A 105 5.57 -2.12 -17.66
N ILE A 106 4.40 -1.57 -17.32
CA ILE A 106 3.61 -0.71 -18.22
C ILE A 106 4.39 0.58 -18.56
N LEU A 107 4.98 1.25 -17.57
CA LEU A 107 5.77 2.47 -17.79
C LEU A 107 6.99 2.22 -18.67
N LYS A 108 7.73 1.14 -18.39
CA LYS A 108 8.98 0.80 -19.08
C LYS A 108 8.76 0.20 -20.47
N PHE A 109 7.93 -0.85 -20.59
CA PHE A 109 7.74 -1.57 -21.85
C PHE A 109 6.57 -1.06 -22.67
N GLY A 110 5.53 -0.53 -22.03
CA GLY A 110 4.37 0.05 -22.72
C GLY A 110 4.66 1.46 -23.23
N PHE A 111 5.16 2.33 -22.36
CA PHE A 111 5.38 3.74 -22.66
C PHE A 111 6.84 4.13 -22.92
N HIS A 112 7.80 3.20 -22.81
CA HIS A 112 9.23 3.44 -23.03
C HIS A 112 9.78 4.62 -22.20
N MET A 113 9.27 4.78 -20.98
CA MET A 113 9.73 5.81 -20.06
C MET A 113 11.03 5.43 -19.37
N ASN A 114 11.84 6.44 -19.09
CA ASN A 114 13.01 6.34 -18.21
C ASN A 114 12.68 6.83 -16.80
N SER A 115 13.58 6.57 -15.85
CA SER A 115 13.43 6.96 -14.44
C SER A 115 13.22 8.46 -14.22
N SER A 116 13.66 9.33 -15.14
CA SER A 116 13.41 10.77 -15.01
C SER A 116 11.93 11.15 -15.13
N LEU A 117 11.07 10.27 -15.65
CA LEU A 117 9.63 10.50 -15.86
C LEU A 117 9.32 11.83 -16.57
N THR A 118 10.28 12.35 -17.32
CA THR A 118 10.19 13.65 -17.99
C THR A 118 9.39 13.49 -19.27
N LEU A 119 8.24 14.17 -19.33
CA LEU A 119 7.48 14.35 -20.56
C LEU A 119 8.07 15.55 -21.32
N TYR A 120 8.64 15.28 -22.49
CA TYR A 120 9.09 16.33 -23.41
C TYR A 120 8.09 16.43 -24.57
N GLY A 121 7.48 17.59 -24.73
CA GLY A 121 6.54 17.88 -25.83
C GLY A 121 5.13 18.27 -25.36
N GLU A 122 4.33 18.77 -26.29
CA GLU A 122 2.91 19.04 -26.06
C GLU A 122 2.10 17.75 -26.24
N PHE A 123 1.59 17.22 -25.13
CA PHE A 123 0.72 16.04 -25.15
C PHE A 123 -0.74 16.42 -24.87
N SER A 124 -1.66 15.53 -25.20
CA SER A 124 -3.05 15.69 -24.78
C SER A 124 -3.16 15.64 -23.25
N ILE A 125 -4.12 16.37 -22.70
CA ILE A 125 -4.37 16.44 -21.25
C ILE A 125 -4.60 15.04 -20.66
N SER A 126 -5.29 14.16 -21.39
CA SER A 126 -5.55 12.79 -20.97
C SER A 126 -4.28 11.94 -20.89
N TYR A 127 -3.35 12.13 -21.83
CA TYR A 127 -2.06 11.45 -21.79
C TYR A 127 -1.21 11.97 -20.63
N GLU A 128 -1.08 13.29 -20.46
CA GLU A 128 -0.35 13.87 -19.31
C GLU A 128 -0.87 13.33 -17.98
N PHE A 129 -2.20 13.32 -17.80
CA PHE A 129 -2.84 12.78 -16.60
C PHE A 129 -2.53 11.30 -16.39
N LEU A 130 -2.64 10.47 -17.44
CA LEU A 130 -2.34 9.04 -17.36
C LEU A 130 -0.90 8.81 -16.90
N MET A 131 0.06 9.57 -17.43
CA MET A 131 1.47 9.43 -17.08
C MET A 131 1.73 9.84 -15.63
N TYR A 132 1.14 10.96 -15.16
CA TYR A 132 1.22 11.33 -13.75
C TYR A 132 0.55 10.32 -12.83
N PHE A 133 -0.57 9.73 -13.26
CA PHE A 133 -1.28 8.70 -12.51
C PHE A 133 -0.43 7.45 -12.36
N LEU A 134 0.10 6.89 -13.46
CA LEU A 134 0.93 5.68 -13.44
C LEU A 134 2.23 5.90 -12.65
N SER A 135 2.86 7.06 -12.81
CA SER A 135 4.07 7.41 -12.07
C SER A 135 3.81 7.49 -10.57
N SER A 136 2.75 8.19 -10.17
CA SER A 136 2.33 8.29 -8.77
C SER A 136 1.95 6.93 -8.21
N TYR A 137 1.25 6.11 -9.00
CA TYR A 137 0.86 4.75 -8.63
C TYR A 137 2.08 3.89 -8.32
N ALA A 138 3.09 3.89 -9.20
CA ALA A 138 4.32 3.13 -8.98
C ALA A 138 4.99 3.53 -7.66
N ILE A 139 5.22 4.84 -7.45
CA ILE A 139 5.85 5.37 -6.23
C ILE A 139 5.03 5.03 -4.98
N ILE A 140 3.71 5.24 -5.00
CA ILE A 140 2.84 4.96 -3.87
C ILE A 140 2.79 3.45 -3.57
N SER A 141 2.75 2.59 -4.59
CA SER A 141 2.72 1.13 -4.39
C SER A 141 3.97 0.60 -3.71
N ILE A 142 5.17 1.08 -4.11
CA ILE A 142 6.42 0.71 -3.43
C ILE A 142 6.54 1.36 -2.05
N GLY A 143 6.07 2.60 -1.89
CA GLY A 143 6.05 3.28 -0.60
C GLY A 143 5.15 2.59 0.42
N MET A 144 3.97 2.14 -0.01
CA MET A 144 3.09 1.29 0.79
C MET A 144 3.72 -0.07 1.10
N LEU A 145 4.48 -0.67 0.17
CA LEU A 145 5.17 -1.94 0.41
C LEU A 145 6.24 -1.78 1.51
N ILE A 146 7.10 -0.76 1.39
CA ILE A 146 8.14 -0.47 2.38
C ILE A 146 7.52 -0.16 3.75
N THR A 147 6.43 0.60 3.78
CA THR A 147 5.69 0.88 5.02
C THR A 147 5.11 -0.40 5.63
N ASN A 148 4.59 -1.31 4.80
CA ASN A 148 4.04 -2.58 5.27
C ASN A 148 5.11 -3.59 5.73
N LEU A 149 6.38 -3.40 5.34
CA LEU A 149 7.51 -4.16 5.86
C LEU A 149 7.99 -3.64 7.22
N PHE A 150 7.65 -2.40 7.57
CA PHE A 150 7.95 -1.86 8.90
C PHE A 150 7.04 -2.52 9.95
N PRO A 151 7.54 -2.87 11.15
CA PRO A 151 6.78 -3.61 12.15
C PRO A 151 5.75 -2.76 12.94
N LEU A 152 4.86 -2.03 12.25
CA LEU A 152 3.72 -1.30 12.84
C LEU A 152 2.57 -2.28 13.15
N ILE A 153 1.78 -2.11 14.22
CA ILE A 153 0.63 -3.02 14.49
C ILE A 153 -0.31 -3.12 13.26
N SER A 154 -0.48 -2.04 12.52
CA SER A 154 -1.37 -1.98 11.36
C SER A 154 -0.75 -2.54 10.08
N SER A 155 0.54 -2.90 10.07
CA SER A 155 1.23 -3.38 8.87
C SER A 155 1.11 -4.89 8.67
N ASP A 156 1.29 -5.32 7.43
CA ASP A 156 1.33 -6.75 7.09
C ASP A 156 2.51 -7.50 7.74
N MET A 157 3.66 -6.85 7.95
CA MET A 157 4.78 -7.45 8.68
C MET A 157 4.38 -7.82 10.11
N SER A 158 3.55 -7.03 10.78
CA SER A 158 3.10 -7.37 12.13
C SER A 158 2.20 -8.61 12.15
N LEU A 159 1.45 -8.88 11.08
CA LEU A 159 0.68 -10.13 10.93
C LEU A 159 1.61 -11.33 10.80
N LEU A 160 2.73 -11.19 10.08
CA LEU A 160 3.75 -12.23 9.99
C LEU A 160 4.44 -12.47 11.34
N VAL A 161 4.74 -11.39 12.08
CA VAL A 161 5.28 -11.48 13.45
C VAL A 161 4.28 -12.16 14.38
N ALA A 162 2.98 -11.82 14.29
CA ALA A 162 1.92 -12.44 15.07
C ALA A 162 1.78 -13.95 14.78
N ALA A 163 1.94 -14.34 13.51
CA ALA A 163 1.91 -15.74 13.10
C ALA A 163 3.10 -16.54 13.66
N ASN A 164 4.31 -16.00 13.52
CA ASN A 164 5.54 -16.71 13.85
C ASN A 164 5.86 -16.65 15.35
N GLN A 165 5.74 -15.47 15.96
CA GLN A 165 6.21 -15.18 17.32
C GLN A 165 5.19 -14.34 18.09
N PRO A 166 4.12 -14.95 18.63
CA PRO A 166 3.03 -14.21 19.29
C PRO A 166 3.49 -13.42 20.51
N ILE A 167 4.49 -13.89 21.25
CA ILE A 167 5.05 -13.16 22.41
C ILE A 167 5.70 -11.85 21.95
N LYS A 168 6.44 -11.85 20.85
CA LYS A 168 7.04 -10.63 20.29
C LYS A 168 5.99 -9.68 19.75
N PHE A 169 4.90 -10.20 19.19
CA PHE A 169 3.77 -9.39 18.77
C PHE A 169 3.12 -8.65 19.96
N VAL A 170 3.02 -9.26 21.15
CA VAL A 170 2.56 -8.56 22.36
C VAL A 170 3.51 -7.43 22.77
N THR A 171 4.82 -7.63 22.64
CA THR A 171 5.81 -6.56 22.88
C THR A 171 5.66 -5.42 21.86
N LEU A 172 5.45 -5.76 20.60
CA LEU A 172 5.19 -4.81 19.51
C LEU A 172 3.91 -4.00 19.80
N LEU A 173 2.85 -4.68 20.25
CA LEU A 173 1.60 -4.06 20.72
C LEU A 173 1.83 -3.07 21.86
N ARG A 174 2.64 -3.44 22.86
CA ARG A 174 2.96 -2.58 24.01
C ARG A 174 3.75 -1.34 23.61
N ASN A 175 4.65 -1.47 22.64
CA ASN A 175 5.57 -0.41 22.23
C ASN A 175 5.14 0.31 20.93
N ASP A 176 3.93 0.10 20.45
CA ASP A 176 3.48 0.60 19.13
C ASP A 176 3.59 2.11 18.97
N TYR A 177 3.35 2.88 20.04
CA TYR A 177 3.58 4.32 20.02
C TYR A 177 5.03 4.68 19.66
N VAL A 178 6.00 4.00 20.27
CA VAL A 178 7.44 4.23 20.01
C VAL A 178 7.80 3.83 18.57
N ILE A 179 7.23 2.72 18.09
CA ILE A 179 7.48 2.23 16.73
C ILE A 179 6.89 3.19 15.69
N LYS A 180 5.67 3.70 15.91
CA LYS A 180 5.04 4.73 15.07
C LYS A 180 5.84 6.03 15.07
N MET A 181 6.32 6.48 16.22
CA MET A 181 7.20 7.65 16.33
C MET A 181 8.50 7.46 15.54
N ALA A 182 9.13 6.29 15.64
CA ALA A 182 10.33 5.97 14.87
C ALA A 182 10.04 5.96 13.36
N TRP A 183 8.93 5.35 12.94
CA TRP A 183 8.50 5.36 11.54
C TRP A 183 8.23 6.79 11.02
N MET A 184 7.52 7.61 11.80
CA MET A 184 7.27 9.01 11.46
C MET A 184 8.58 9.80 11.35
N PHE A 185 9.53 9.59 12.27
CA PHE A 185 10.83 10.25 12.23
C PHE A 185 11.62 9.90 10.96
N LEU A 186 11.63 8.62 10.56
CA LEU A 186 12.27 8.17 9.32
C LEU A 186 11.61 8.79 8.08
N LEU A 187 10.27 8.88 8.09
CA LEU A 187 9.52 9.52 7.02
C LEU A 187 9.81 11.02 6.93
N LEU A 188 9.89 11.74 8.05
CA LEU A 188 10.17 13.18 8.10
C LEU A 188 11.59 13.54 7.65
N ILE A 189 12.59 12.70 7.95
CA ILE A 189 13.96 12.88 7.43
C ILE A 189 14.05 12.55 5.92
N GLY A 190 13.02 11.91 5.37
CA GLY A 190 12.96 11.54 3.96
C GLY A 190 13.66 10.22 3.63
N THR A 191 14.13 9.46 4.63
CA THR A 191 14.84 8.19 4.39
C THR A 191 13.94 7.20 3.65
N MET A 192 12.67 7.11 4.06
CA MET A 192 11.68 6.26 3.40
C MET A 192 11.45 6.67 1.94
N THR A 193 11.29 7.97 1.67
CA THR A 193 11.09 8.48 0.30
C THR A 193 12.32 8.22 -0.56
N SER A 194 13.52 8.42 -0.03
CA SER A 194 14.77 8.09 -0.73
C SER A 194 14.88 6.60 -1.06
N MET A 195 14.48 5.71 -0.14
CA MET A 195 14.44 4.27 -0.40
C MET A 195 13.45 3.93 -1.52
N CYS A 196 12.26 4.53 -1.52
CA CYS A 196 11.25 4.33 -2.56
C CYS A 196 11.80 4.72 -3.95
N ASN A 197 12.41 5.91 -4.04
CA ASN A 197 12.98 6.41 -5.29
C ASN A 197 14.14 5.55 -5.76
N ALA A 198 15.03 5.12 -4.86
CA ALA A 198 16.14 4.23 -5.21
C ALA A 198 15.65 2.90 -5.79
N VAL A 199 14.62 2.30 -5.18
CA VAL A 199 14.01 1.06 -5.72
C VAL A 199 13.36 1.34 -7.07
N PHE A 200 12.58 2.41 -7.20
CA PHE A 200 11.95 2.79 -8.47
C PHE A 200 12.98 2.96 -9.59
N ASP A 201 14.07 3.67 -9.32
CA ASP A 201 15.15 3.92 -10.28
C ASP A 201 15.83 2.64 -10.74
N ILE A 202 16.06 1.68 -9.84
CA ILE A 202 16.65 0.38 -10.19
C ILE A 202 15.79 -0.37 -11.20
N PHE A 203 14.47 -0.31 -11.06
CA PHE A 203 13.54 -1.01 -11.96
C PHE A 203 13.30 -0.27 -13.29
N MET A 204 13.43 1.06 -13.28
CA MET A 204 13.25 1.92 -14.47
C MET A 204 14.52 2.11 -15.31
N ARG A 205 15.70 1.74 -14.79
CA ARG A 205 16.93 1.56 -15.59
C ARG A 205 16.78 0.37 -16.54
#